data_AF-A0A662EAG2-F1
#
_entry.id   AF-A0A662EAG2-F1
#
_cell.length_a   1.000
_cell.length_b   1.000
_cell.length_c   1.000
_cell.angle_alpha   90.00
_cell.angle_beta   90.00
_cell.angle_gamma   90.00
#
_symmetry.space_group_name_H-M   'P 1'
#
loop_
_entity.id
_entity.type
_entity.pdbx_description
1 polymer ?
#
loop_
_entity_poly.entity_id
_entity_poly.type
_entity_poly.pdbx_seq_one_letter_code
_entity_poly.pdbx_strand_id
1 'polypeptide(L)'
;MTEPLASEPSSDVPVTDSPPFDEPPADEQIPVVTSTSIDLDAIERDLTGVEVALSRLAEGTYWTDEISGAPLPDHVLAADPTARRA
;
A
#
# COMPACT_ATOMS: atom_id res chain seq x y z
N MET A 1 50.93 32.20 12.21
CA MET A 1 50.33 30.88 12.53
C MET A 1 48.86 31.01 12.17
N THR A 2 48.47 30.43 11.05
CA THR A 2 47.16 30.62 10.38
C THR A 2 46.17 29.57 10.90
N GLU A 3 44.98 29.98 11.33
CA GLU A 3 43.77 29.13 11.45
C GLU A 3 42.78 29.52 10.33
N PRO A 4 41.67 28.80 10.10
CA PRO A 4 41.55 27.44 9.56
C PRO A 4 40.57 27.41 8.35
N LEU A 5 40.65 26.42 7.45
CA LEU A 5 39.59 26.18 6.46
C LEU A 5 39.40 24.67 6.33
N ALA A 6 38.41 24.14 7.05
CA ALA A 6 37.79 22.88 6.68
C ALA A 6 37.11 23.13 5.32
N SER A 7 37.64 22.50 4.26
CA SER A 7 37.02 22.49 2.95
C SER A 7 35.66 21.80 3.05
N GLU A 8 34.59 22.58 2.97
CA GLU A 8 33.27 22.05 2.65
C GLU A 8 33.36 21.39 1.26
N PRO A 9 32.94 20.13 1.06
CA PRO A 9 32.74 19.64 -0.30
C PRO A 9 31.54 20.39 -0.87
N SER A 10 31.84 21.34 -1.76
CA SER A 10 30.88 21.94 -2.67
C SER A 10 30.23 20.83 -3.50
N SER A 11 29.05 20.36 -3.09
CA SER A 11 28.14 19.61 -3.97
C SER A 11 27.20 20.60 -4.63
N ASP A 12 27.77 21.39 -5.53
CA ASP A 12 27.02 22.09 -6.57
C ASP A 12 26.84 21.10 -7.73
N VAL A 13 25.70 20.42 -7.75
CA VAL A 13 25.14 19.88 -9.00
C VAL A 13 23.69 20.34 -9.09
N PRO A 14 23.36 21.41 -9.83
CA PRO A 14 22.02 21.57 -10.35
C PRO A 14 21.93 20.71 -11.61
N VAL A 15 21.96 19.39 -11.45
CA VAL A 15 21.52 18.51 -12.54
C VAL A 15 20.02 18.31 -12.37
N THR A 16 19.27 19.29 -12.89
CA THR A 16 17.95 19.00 -13.46
C THR A 16 18.20 18.10 -14.66
N ASP A 17 18.46 16.82 -14.40
CA ASP A 17 18.16 15.75 -15.33
C ASP A 17 16.73 15.30 -14.99
N SER A 18 15.78 16.23 -15.15
CA SER A 18 14.44 15.78 -15.46
C SER A 18 14.59 15.16 -16.85
N PRO A 19 14.33 13.86 -17.03
CA PRO A 19 14.21 13.32 -18.38
C PRO A 19 13.21 14.22 -19.13
N PRO A 20 13.33 14.41 -20.45
CA PRO A 20 12.15 14.82 -21.19
C PRO A 20 11.11 13.78 -20.78
N PHE A 21 10.08 14.22 -20.04
CA PHE A 21 8.88 13.44 -19.94
C PHE A 21 8.52 13.24 -21.40
N ASP A 22 8.78 12.04 -21.91
CA ASP A 22 8.24 11.56 -23.15
C ASP A 22 6.75 11.71 -22.89
N GLU A 23 6.17 12.81 -23.36
CA GLU A 23 4.77 13.13 -23.14
C GLU A 23 4.04 11.93 -23.72
N PRO A 24 3.46 11.05 -22.88
CA PRO A 24 2.79 9.87 -23.38
C PRO A 24 1.75 10.39 -24.37
N PRO A 25 1.55 9.71 -25.52
CA PRO A 25 0.61 10.18 -26.53
C PRO A 25 -0.69 10.57 -25.83
N ALA A 26 -1.24 11.73 -26.21
CA ALA A 26 -2.44 12.36 -25.68
C ALA A 26 -3.74 11.54 -25.92
N ASP A 27 -3.63 10.21 -25.87
CA ASP A 27 -4.67 9.22 -26.05
C ASP A 27 -4.53 8.05 -25.06
N GLU A 28 -3.83 8.27 -23.93
CA GLU A 28 -4.11 7.47 -22.75
C GLU A 28 -5.43 7.99 -22.18
N GLN A 29 -6.53 7.53 -22.79
CA GLN A 29 -7.85 7.60 -22.21
C GLN A 29 -7.76 6.88 -20.86
N ILE A 30 -7.39 7.63 -19.81
CA ILE A 30 -7.58 7.21 -18.43
C ILE A 30 -9.02 6.74 -18.41
N PRO A 31 -9.29 5.46 -18.08
CA PRO A 31 -10.66 4.99 -18.05
C PRO A 31 -11.39 5.94 -17.12
N VAL A 32 -12.29 6.73 -17.70
CA VAL A 32 -13.26 7.49 -16.95
C VAL A 32 -13.96 6.42 -16.15
N VAL A 33 -13.64 6.37 -14.86
CA VAL A 33 -14.45 5.67 -13.89
C VAL A 33 -15.78 6.39 -13.95
N THR A 34 -16.65 5.91 -14.85
CA THR A 34 -18.03 6.33 -14.88
C THR A 34 -18.52 6.01 -13.48
N SER A 35 -18.70 7.06 -12.68
CA SER A 35 -19.11 6.99 -11.29
C SER A 35 -20.56 6.52 -11.22
N THR A 36 -20.78 5.24 -11.54
CA THR A 36 -21.75 4.42 -10.81
C THR A 36 -21.51 4.74 -9.35
N SER A 37 -22.53 5.23 -8.65
CA SER A 37 -22.40 5.77 -7.30
C SER A 37 -21.55 4.87 -6.42
N ILE A 38 -20.51 5.42 -5.81
CA ILE A 38 -19.62 4.68 -4.91
C ILE A 38 -20.46 4.20 -3.72
N ASP A 39 -20.47 2.89 -3.49
CA ASP A 39 -21.12 2.28 -2.33
C ASP A 39 -20.21 2.44 -1.10
N LEU A 40 -20.48 3.46 -0.31
CA LEU A 40 -19.69 3.76 0.89
C LEU A 40 -19.88 2.72 2.00
N ASP A 41 -21.06 2.09 2.09
CA ASP A 41 -21.34 1.06 3.09
C ASP A 41 -20.53 -0.21 2.80
N ALA A 42 -20.37 -0.56 1.52
CA ALA A 42 -19.49 -1.65 1.11
C ALA A 42 -18.02 -1.34 1.48
N ILE A 43 -17.54 -0.13 1.19
CA ILE A 43 -16.17 0.28 1.53
C ILE A 43 -15.94 0.27 3.04
N GLU A 44 -16.89 0.77 3.84
CA GLU A 44 -16.78 0.78 5.30
C GLU A 44 -16.68 -0.65 5.86
N ARG A 45 -17.48 -1.59 5.32
CA ARG A 45 -17.41 -3.00 5.70
C ARG A 45 -16.05 -3.60 5.38
N ASP A 46 -15.53 -3.34 4.19
CA ASP A 46 -14.25 -3.87 3.74
C ASP A 46 -13.11 -3.35 4.62
N LEU A 47 -13.09 -2.04 4.90
CA LEU A 47 -12.10 -1.42 5.79
C LEU A 47 -12.19 -1.95 7.21
N THR A 48 -13.39 -2.18 7.73
CA THR A 48 -13.60 -2.83 9.04
C THR A 48 -13.04 -4.26 9.04
N GLY A 49 -13.21 -4.99 7.93
CA GLY A 49 -12.63 -6.32 7.74
C GLY A 49 -11.11 -6.31 7.84
N VAL A 50 -10.48 -5.35 7.16
CA VAL A 50 -9.02 -5.15 7.19
C VAL A 50 -8.52 -4.81 8.59
N GLU A 51 -9.18 -3.89 9.30
CA GLU A 51 -8.77 -3.49 10.66
C GLU A 51 -8.79 -4.68 11.63
N VAL A 52 -9.82 -5.53 11.55
CA VAL A 52 -9.89 -6.76 12.35
C VAL A 52 -8.79 -7.74 11.96
N ALA A 53 -8.51 -7.91 10.67
CA ALA A 53 -7.44 -8.79 10.21
C ALA A 53 -6.06 -8.35 10.72
N LEU A 54 -5.78 -7.05 10.66
CA LEU A 54 -4.54 -6.46 11.20
C LEU A 54 -4.43 -6.61 12.71
N SER A 55 -5.55 -6.46 13.43
CA SER A 55 -5.59 -6.65 14.89
C SER A 55 -5.25 -8.10 15.25
N ARG A 56 -5.86 -9.07 14.56
CA ARG A 56 -5.54 -10.51 14.74
C ARG A 56 -4.08 -10.82 14.38
N LEU A 57 -3.52 -10.15 13.37
CA LEU A 57 -2.11 -10.32 13.01
C LEU A 57 -1.19 -9.82 14.14
N ALA A 58 -1.51 -8.67 14.74
CA ALA A 58 -0.79 -8.15 15.89
C ALA A 58 -0.92 -9.07 17.13
N GLU A 59 -2.08 -9.70 17.31
CA GLU A 59 -2.34 -10.65 18.40
C GLU A 59 -1.77 -12.06 18.13
N GLY A 60 -1.30 -12.35 16.91
CA GLY A 60 -0.81 -13.67 16.52
C GLY A 60 -1.92 -14.72 16.32
N THR A 61 -3.16 -14.29 16.04
CA THR A 61 -4.34 -15.15 15.83
C THR A 61 -4.88 -15.10 14.40
N TYR A 62 -4.19 -14.39 13.49
CA TYR A 62 -4.62 -14.16 12.10
C TYR A 62 -4.86 -15.44 11.29
N TRP A 63 -3.96 -16.41 11.41
CA TRP A 63 -4.02 -17.69 10.71
C TRP A 63 -4.87 -18.73 11.44
N THR A 64 -5.68 -18.35 12.43
CA THR A 64 -6.47 -19.31 13.23
C THR A 64 -7.96 -19.12 12.98
N ASP A 65 -8.65 -20.21 12.68
CA ASP A 65 -10.09 -20.25 12.46
C ASP A 65 -10.82 -19.93 13.77
N GLU A 66 -11.72 -18.95 13.73
CA GLU A 66 -12.38 -18.43 14.94
C GLU A 66 -13.40 -19.41 15.56
N ILE A 67 -13.88 -20.40 14.79
CA ILE A 67 -14.87 -21.39 15.26
C ILE A 67 -14.18 -22.67 15.71
N SER A 68 -13.33 -23.22 14.86
CA SER A 68 -12.68 -24.51 15.07
C SER A 68 -11.37 -24.42 15.84
N GLY A 69 -10.72 -23.25 15.83
CA GLY A 69 -9.37 -23.06 16.37
C GLY A 69 -8.27 -23.70 15.53
N ALA A 70 -8.61 -24.28 14.36
CA ALA A 70 -7.65 -24.87 13.45
C ALA A 70 -6.88 -23.79 12.66
N PRO A 71 -5.71 -24.10 12.08
CA PRO A 71 -5.04 -23.17 11.18
C PRO A 71 -5.87 -22.94 9.91
N LEU A 72 -6.01 -21.68 9.47
CA LEU A 72 -6.58 -21.30 8.19
C LEU A 72 -5.65 -21.77 7.06
N PRO A 73 -6.18 -22.37 5.97
CA PRO A 73 -5.39 -22.70 4.81
C PRO A 73 -4.85 -21.46 4.10
N ASP A 74 -3.60 -21.51 3.62
CA ASP A 74 -2.97 -20.40 2.90
C ASP A 74 -3.77 -19.94 1.68
N HIS A 75 -4.42 -20.86 0.97
CA HIS A 75 -5.22 -20.52 -0.22
C HIS A 75 -6.47 -19.70 0.10
N VAL A 76 -7.04 -19.85 1.30
CA VAL A 76 -8.18 -19.06 1.77
C VAL A 76 -7.72 -17.63 2.01
N LEU A 77 -6.63 -17.45 2.74
CA LEU A 77 -6.05 -16.13 3.03
C LEU A 77 -5.48 -15.44 1.79
N ALA A 78 -4.99 -16.20 0.81
CA ALA A 78 -4.53 -15.66 -0.47
C ALA A 78 -5.69 -15.15 -1.34
N ALA A 79 -6.87 -15.78 -1.25
CA ALA A 79 -8.07 -15.36 -1.96
C ALA A 79 -8.81 -14.22 -1.23
N ASP A 80 -8.89 -14.29 0.10
CA ASP A 80 -9.50 -13.30 0.97
C ASP A 80 -8.65 -13.11 2.24
N PRO A 81 -7.81 -12.07 2.32
CA PRO A 81 -6.96 -11.82 3.49
C PRO A 81 -7.76 -11.39 4.73
N THR A 82 -9.05 -11.09 4.59
CA THR A 82 -9.92 -10.76 5.73
C THR A 82 -10.71 -11.96 6.26
N ALA A 83 -10.52 -13.14 5.64
CA ALA A 83 -11.19 -14.37 6.03
C ALA A 83 -10.91 -14.75 7.50
N ARG A 84 -11.96 -15.25 8.15
CA ARG A 84 -11.92 -15.69 9.56
C ARG A 84 -12.13 -17.18 9.72
N ARG A 85 -12.46 -17.85 8.61
CA ARG A 85 -12.89 -19.24 8.56
C ARG A 85 -12.40 -19.92 7.29
N ALA A 86 -12.18 -21.23 7.40
CA ALA A 86 -11.85 -22.10 6.27
C ALA A 86 -13.09 -22.65 5.55
#